data_AF-A0A843DMN2-F1
#
_entry.id   AF-A0A843DMN2-F1
#
_cell.length_a   1.000
_cell.length_b   1.000
_cell.length_c   1.000
_cell.angle_alpha   90.00
_cell.angle_beta   90.00
_cell.angle_gamma   90.00
#
_symmetry.space_group_name_H-M   'P 1'
#
loop_
_entity.id
_entity.type
_entity.pdbx_description
1 polymer ?
#
loop_
_entity_poly.entity_id
_entity_poly.type
_entity_poly.pdbx_seq_one_letter_code
_entity_poly.pdbx_strand_id
1 'polypeptide(L)'
;MKELFLPYYVNTGRLLDIYSILNHGYSEYEELALSSNKGENSRTAGEASINTGFKIFKLGGSLSGSLSKSKEKTEEDETRITEKKVQTISSILKQVLKEMEQKKYLKPLNEASIGEFVELDSVVFQINSIKHLMDEIDEIMQLVALVSSISTDETNQNIKQSHNRNRPQKTKKEETDFAKISKLLRSLCNGEEVLYEDDKYAIVGNIYSEYLYQAIKPDIINTNLRCLCQLKRKHDNGASLMKNTILSKIKDANIKEILISSMSDISKNEVYDFESTAVSEIVEKPVYEIEIIALYK
;
A
#
# COMPACT_ATOMS: atom_id res chain seq x y z
N MET A 1 3.16 -16.09 -20.85
CA MET A 1 4.45 -15.51 -20.44
C MET A 1 4.50 -15.61 -18.92
N LYS A 2 5.56 -16.13 -18.28
CA LYS A 2 5.65 -16.12 -16.81
C LYS A 2 6.09 -14.72 -16.39
N GLU A 3 5.16 -13.91 -15.92
CA GLU A 3 5.46 -12.56 -15.46
C GLU A 3 6.30 -12.59 -14.18
N LEU A 4 7.17 -11.59 -14.05
CA LEU A 4 7.98 -11.38 -12.85
C LEU A 4 7.05 -10.87 -11.74
N PHE A 5 7.06 -11.55 -10.59
CA PHE A 5 6.23 -11.18 -9.46
C PHE A 5 6.81 -9.96 -8.73
N LEU A 6 6.13 -8.81 -8.83
CA LEU A 6 6.47 -7.56 -8.16
C LEU A 6 5.22 -7.01 -7.48
N PRO A 7 5.23 -6.85 -6.14
CA PRO A 7 4.12 -6.21 -5.44
C PRO A 7 4.19 -4.69 -5.60
N TYR A 8 3.04 -4.04 -5.50
CA TYR A 8 2.92 -2.57 -5.48
C TYR A 8 2.92 -2.03 -4.04
N TYR A 9 2.44 -2.83 -3.09
CA TYR A 9 2.34 -2.47 -1.69
C TYR A 9 2.71 -3.67 -0.83
N VAL A 10 3.54 -3.47 0.19
CA VAL A 10 3.92 -4.49 1.18
C VAL A 10 4.13 -3.86 2.55
N ASN A 11 3.31 -4.26 3.53
CA ASN A 11 3.62 -4.07 4.94
C ASN A 11 4.80 -4.97 5.33
N THR A 12 6.01 -4.43 5.17
CA THR A 12 7.25 -5.21 5.28
C THR A 12 7.44 -5.82 6.66
N GLY A 13 7.10 -5.09 7.73
CA GLY A 13 7.19 -5.61 9.10
C GLY A 13 6.29 -6.83 9.28
N ARG A 14 5.02 -6.73 8.86
CA ARG A 14 4.07 -7.83 8.97
C ARG A 14 4.46 -9.03 8.10
N LEU A 15 4.95 -8.78 6.89
CA LEU A 15 5.42 -9.84 6.00
C LEU A 15 6.59 -10.61 6.62
N LEU A 16 7.56 -9.91 7.20
CA LEU A 16 8.72 -10.55 7.83
C LEU A 16 8.33 -11.36 9.07
N ASP A 17 7.38 -10.86 9.88
CA ASP A 17 6.83 -11.63 11.00
C ASP A 17 6.19 -12.94 10.51
N ILE A 18 5.32 -12.87 9.49
CA ILE A 18 4.66 -14.05 8.92
C ILE A 18 5.71 -15.01 8.37
N TYR A 19 6.65 -14.53 7.58
CA TYR A 19 7.72 -15.37 7.03
C TYR A 19 8.49 -16.06 8.16
N SER A 20 8.88 -15.32 9.21
CA SER A 20 9.64 -15.88 10.33
C SER A 20 8.87 -16.97 11.07
N ILE A 21 7.56 -16.80 11.27
CA ILE A 21 6.70 -17.79 11.91
C ILE A 21 6.59 -19.05 11.03
N LEU A 22 6.40 -18.88 9.73
CA LEU A 22 6.27 -20.00 8.78
C LEU A 22 7.54 -20.83 8.65
N ASN A 23 8.71 -20.20 8.89
CA ASN A 23 10.04 -20.79 8.69
C ASN A 23 10.83 -20.99 10.00
N HIS A 24 10.21 -20.83 11.17
CA HIS A 24 10.85 -20.94 12.49
C HIS A 24 12.06 -20.00 12.70
N GLY A 25 12.00 -18.81 12.11
CA GLY A 25 13.06 -17.82 12.05
C GLY A 25 13.22 -17.25 10.64
N TYR A 26 14.04 -16.22 10.47
CA TYR A 26 14.40 -15.68 9.16
C TYR A 26 15.91 -15.79 8.93
N SER A 27 16.30 -16.24 7.74
CA SER A 27 17.66 -16.13 7.23
C SER A 27 17.63 -15.17 6.03
N GLU A 28 18.41 -14.08 6.09
CA GLU A 28 18.52 -13.10 5.00
C GLU A 28 19.15 -13.68 3.73
N TYR A 29 19.85 -14.81 3.86
CA TYR A 29 20.49 -15.50 2.76
C TYR A 29 20.37 -17.02 2.85
N GLU A 30 20.42 -17.67 1.68
CA GLU A 30 20.57 -19.12 1.54
C GLU A 30 21.99 -19.41 1.03
N GLU A 31 22.73 -20.28 1.72
CA GLU A 31 24.05 -20.74 1.31
C GLU A 31 23.91 -22.12 0.67
N LEU A 32 24.05 -22.20 -0.65
CA LEU A 32 24.00 -23.45 -1.38
C LEU A 32 25.43 -23.98 -1.57
N ALA A 33 25.75 -25.11 -0.93
CA ALA A 33 26.97 -25.84 -1.20
C ALA A 33 26.71 -26.84 -2.34
N LEU A 34 27.19 -26.54 -3.54
CA LEU A 34 27.15 -27.47 -4.65
C LEU A 34 28.32 -28.45 -4.53
N SER A 35 28.09 -29.64 -3.98
CA SER A 35 29.02 -30.77 -4.12
C SER A 35 28.78 -31.44 -5.47
N SER A 36 29.70 -31.25 -6.41
CA SER A 36 29.66 -31.92 -7.70
C SER A 36 30.09 -33.37 -7.58
N ASN A 37 29.24 -34.25 -7.02
CA ASN A 37 29.44 -35.70 -7.12
C ASN A 37 28.44 -36.31 -8.09
N LYS A 38 28.92 -36.52 -9.31
CA LYS A 38 28.45 -37.58 -10.20
C LYS A 38 28.89 -38.90 -9.54
N GLY A 39 28.01 -39.54 -8.78
CA GLY A 39 28.24 -40.92 -8.35
C GLY A 39 27.77 -41.25 -6.93
N GLU A 40 26.85 -42.21 -6.89
CA GLU A 40 26.60 -43.18 -5.82
C GLU A 40 25.91 -42.78 -4.52
N ASN A 41 24.78 -43.48 -4.31
CA ASN A 41 24.12 -43.72 -3.04
C ASN A 41 25.12 -44.01 -1.89
N SER A 42 25.08 -43.22 -0.82
CA SER A 42 25.18 -43.80 0.51
C SER A 42 24.42 -42.98 1.54
N ARG A 43 23.60 -43.70 2.31
CA ARG A 43 22.99 -43.23 3.56
C ARG A 43 24.09 -43.14 4.60
N THR A 44 24.24 -41.99 5.27
CA THR A 44 24.73 -41.99 6.64
C THR A 44 24.23 -40.78 7.40
N ALA A 45 23.52 -41.07 8.49
CA ALA A 45 23.17 -40.13 9.54
C ALA A 45 24.42 -39.60 10.24
N GLY A 46 24.40 -38.35 10.66
CA GLY A 46 25.44 -37.75 11.48
C GLY A 46 24.93 -36.46 12.10
N GLU A 47 24.76 -36.50 13.42
CA GLU A 47 24.44 -35.37 14.29
C GLU A 47 25.31 -34.15 13.99
N ALA A 48 24.69 -32.97 13.88
CA ALA A 48 25.40 -31.70 14.00
C ALA A 48 24.55 -30.74 14.83
N SER A 49 24.84 -30.76 16.13
CA SER A 49 24.73 -29.70 17.13
C SER A 49 24.08 -28.38 16.71
N ILE A 50 22.95 -28.12 17.37
CA ILE A 50 22.39 -26.81 17.69
C ILE A 50 23.49 -25.91 18.27
N ASN A 51 23.90 -24.87 17.53
CA ASN A 51 24.36 -23.58 18.04
C ASN A 51 24.86 -22.70 16.90
N THR A 52 24.09 -21.72 16.43
CA THR A 52 24.70 -20.53 15.82
C THR A 52 23.77 -19.33 15.97
N GLY A 53 24.03 -18.52 17.01
CA GLY A 53 23.52 -17.16 17.09
C GLY A 53 24.08 -16.32 15.94
N PHE A 54 23.19 -15.56 15.30
CA PHE A 54 23.48 -14.75 14.12
C PHE A 54 24.33 -13.52 14.47
N LYS A 55 25.38 -13.26 13.67
CA LYS A 55 26.15 -12.01 13.70
C LYS A 55 25.83 -11.15 12.48
N ILE A 56 25.40 -9.93 12.77
CA ILE A 56 25.09 -8.83 11.86
C ILE A 56 26.38 -8.25 11.27
N PHE A 57 26.40 -7.94 9.96
CA PHE A 57 27.30 -6.90 9.45
C PHE A 57 26.67 -5.99 8.40
N LYS A 58 27.01 -4.71 8.59
CA LYS A 58 26.61 -3.51 7.85
C LYS A 58 27.05 -3.56 6.39
N LEU A 59 26.17 -3.10 5.50
CA LEU A 59 26.50 -2.64 4.15
C LEU A 59 27.54 -1.51 4.23
N GLY A 60 28.76 -1.81 3.80
CA GLY A 60 29.84 -0.86 3.57
C GLY A 60 30.89 -1.59 2.74
N GLY A 61 31.09 -1.17 1.49
CA GLY A 61 31.85 -1.91 0.50
C GLY A 61 33.24 -2.35 0.97
N SER A 62 33.50 -3.64 0.88
CA SER A 62 34.85 -4.16 0.67
C SER A 62 34.76 -5.43 -0.17
N LEU A 63 35.28 -5.31 -1.39
CA LEU A 63 35.68 -6.42 -2.23
C LEU A 63 36.86 -7.11 -1.52
N SER A 64 36.59 -8.04 -0.61
CA SER A 64 37.63 -8.94 -0.08
C SER A 64 37.39 -10.34 -0.65
N GLY A 65 37.92 -10.56 -1.85
CA GLY A 65 38.24 -11.91 -2.29
C GLY A 65 39.25 -12.49 -1.30
N SER A 66 38.87 -13.51 -0.53
CA SER A 66 39.81 -14.28 0.26
C SER A 66 40.59 -15.20 -0.69
N LEU A 67 41.65 -14.63 -1.25
CA LEU A 67 42.74 -15.36 -1.88
C LEU A 67 43.52 -16.08 -0.77
N SER A 68 43.04 -17.25 -0.35
CA SER A 68 43.77 -18.12 0.57
C SER A 68 44.90 -18.82 -0.18
N LYS A 69 46.03 -18.13 -0.33
CA LYS A 69 47.28 -18.74 -0.76
C LYS A 69 47.99 -19.29 0.49
N SER A 70 47.68 -20.53 0.85
CA SER A 70 48.56 -21.35 1.69
C SER A 70 48.85 -22.64 0.95
N LYS A 71 50.08 -22.74 0.42
CA LYS A 71 50.65 -24.01 -0.05
C LYS A 71 50.81 -24.93 1.15
N GLU A 72 50.14 -26.07 1.17
CA GLU A 72 50.77 -27.40 1.23
C GLU A 72 49.73 -28.49 0.99
N LYS A 73 50.15 -29.54 0.26
CA LYS A 73 49.38 -30.70 -0.23
C LYS A 73 48.58 -31.34 0.92
N THR A 74 47.35 -31.82 0.72
CA THR A 74 47.00 -33.14 0.16
C THR A 74 45.46 -33.26 0.12
N GLU A 75 44.94 -34.10 -0.78
CA GLU A 75 43.55 -34.60 -0.87
C GLU A 75 42.51 -33.72 -1.56
N GLU A 76 41.60 -34.40 -2.26
CA GLU A 76 40.67 -33.90 -3.28
C GLU A 76 39.90 -32.66 -2.83
N ASP A 77 40.28 -31.50 -3.39
CA ASP A 77 39.51 -30.26 -3.26
C ASP A 77 38.18 -30.41 -4.00
N GLU A 78 37.18 -30.97 -3.33
CA GLU A 78 35.78 -30.71 -3.63
C GLU A 78 35.64 -29.19 -3.71
N THR A 79 35.46 -28.66 -4.92
CA THR A 79 35.28 -27.23 -5.13
C THR A 79 33.91 -26.85 -4.60
N ARG A 80 33.80 -26.60 -3.28
CA ARG A 80 32.59 -26.05 -2.66
C ARG A 80 32.42 -24.63 -3.16
N ILE A 81 31.65 -24.48 -4.23
CA ILE A 81 31.10 -23.19 -4.61
C ILE A 81 29.95 -22.93 -3.65
N THR A 82 30.17 -22.06 -2.67
CA THR A 82 29.09 -21.54 -1.83
C THR A 82 28.45 -20.35 -2.55
N GLU A 83 27.23 -20.55 -3.05
CA GLU A 83 26.42 -19.46 -3.62
C GLU A 83 25.63 -18.80 -2.48
N LYS A 84 25.80 -17.49 -2.28
CA LYS A 84 24.98 -16.69 -1.34
C LYS A 84 23.84 -16.02 -2.10
N LYS A 85 22.61 -16.48 -1.88
CA LYS A 85 21.41 -15.85 -2.44
C LYS A 85 20.78 -14.92 -1.42
N VAL A 86 20.58 -13.65 -1.79
CA VAL A 86 19.89 -12.66 -0.95
C VAL A 86 18.41 -12.62 -1.32
N GLN A 87 17.54 -12.74 -0.32
CA GLN A 87 16.10 -12.64 -0.53
C GLN A 87 15.66 -11.17 -0.60
N THR A 88 14.77 -10.84 -1.54
CA THR A 88 14.11 -9.54 -1.65
C THR A 88 12.70 -9.60 -1.08
N ILE A 89 12.07 -8.44 -0.82
CA ILE A 89 10.67 -8.39 -0.38
C ILE A 89 9.75 -9.18 -1.32
N SER A 90 9.95 -9.06 -2.63
CA SER A 90 9.16 -9.80 -3.63
C SER A 90 9.36 -11.31 -3.54
N SER A 91 10.59 -11.79 -3.33
CA SER A 91 10.85 -13.23 -3.21
C SER A 91 10.35 -13.80 -1.89
N ILE A 92 10.47 -13.04 -0.78
CA ILE A 92 9.89 -13.36 0.52
C ILE A 92 8.37 -13.47 0.41
N LEU A 93 7.70 -12.46 -0.16
CA LEU A 93 6.24 -12.47 -0.33
C LEU A 93 5.78 -13.67 -1.14
N LYS A 94 6.47 -13.97 -2.24
CA LYS A 94 6.16 -15.15 -3.06
C LYS A 94 6.30 -16.45 -2.29
N GLN A 95 7.31 -16.56 -1.43
CA GLN A 95 7.51 -17.74 -0.58
C GLN A 95 6.44 -17.82 0.52
N VAL A 96 6.08 -16.71 1.16
CA VAL A 96 4.99 -16.65 2.14
C VAL A 96 3.68 -17.13 1.52
N LEU A 97 3.29 -16.59 0.36
CA LEU A 97 2.06 -16.97 -0.33
C LEU A 97 2.02 -18.48 -0.59
N LYS A 98 3.11 -19.03 -1.15
CA LYS A 98 3.24 -20.46 -1.43
C LYS A 98 3.11 -21.31 -0.16
N GLU A 99 3.82 -20.95 0.91
CA GLU A 99 3.78 -21.68 2.18
C GLU A 99 2.40 -21.61 2.85
N MET A 100 1.75 -20.44 2.82
CA MET A 100 0.41 -20.26 3.39
C MET A 100 -0.65 -21.07 2.62
N GLU A 101 -0.55 -21.11 1.29
CA GLU A 101 -1.41 -21.95 0.45
C GLU A 101 -1.21 -23.44 0.76
N GLN A 102 0.05 -23.91 0.78
CA GLN A 102 0.39 -25.30 1.07
C GLN A 102 -0.07 -25.77 2.46
N LYS A 103 0.04 -24.90 3.47
CA LYS A 103 -0.39 -25.16 4.85
C LYS A 103 -1.87 -24.85 5.08
N LYS A 104 -2.62 -24.40 4.06
CA LYS A 104 -4.04 -24.03 4.12
C LYS A 104 -4.36 -22.95 5.16
N TYR A 105 -3.45 -21.98 5.30
CA TYR A 105 -3.64 -20.80 6.15
C TYR A 105 -4.44 -19.69 5.47
N LEU A 106 -4.58 -19.74 4.14
CA LEU A 106 -5.47 -18.84 3.39
C LEU A 106 -6.89 -19.40 3.39
N LYS A 107 -7.85 -18.60 3.82
CA LYS A 107 -9.28 -18.93 3.85
C LYS A 107 -10.07 -18.08 2.87
N PRO A 108 -11.16 -18.61 2.28
CA PRO A 108 -12.16 -17.80 1.59
C PRO A 108 -12.73 -16.74 2.55
N LEU A 109 -12.97 -15.53 2.05
CA LEU A 109 -13.42 -14.39 2.88
C LEU A 109 -14.70 -14.69 3.68
N ASN A 110 -15.66 -15.38 3.06
CA ASN A 110 -16.94 -15.75 3.67
C ASN A 110 -16.82 -16.81 4.78
N GLU A 111 -15.75 -17.59 4.77
CA GLU A 111 -15.46 -18.65 5.75
C GLU A 111 -14.45 -18.19 6.82
N ALA A 112 -13.75 -17.08 6.57
CA ALA A 112 -12.69 -16.58 7.42
C ALA A 112 -13.24 -16.04 8.76
N SER A 113 -12.62 -16.50 9.84
CA SER A 113 -12.79 -15.96 11.19
C SER A 113 -11.84 -14.80 11.44
N ILE A 114 -12.17 -13.97 12.43
CA ILE A 114 -11.29 -12.88 12.86
C ILE A 114 -9.90 -13.43 13.21
N GLY A 115 -8.87 -12.79 12.67
CA GLY A 115 -7.47 -13.19 12.82
C GLY A 115 -6.94 -14.12 11.72
N GLU A 116 -7.81 -14.72 10.91
CA GLU A 116 -7.39 -15.56 9.79
C GLU A 116 -6.92 -14.72 8.59
N PHE A 117 -6.11 -15.34 7.73
CA PHE A 117 -5.58 -14.70 6.53
C PHE A 117 -6.45 -15.03 5.32
N VAL A 118 -6.62 -14.03 4.46
CA VAL A 118 -7.42 -14.11 3.24
C VAL A 118 -6.57 -13.57 2.09
N GLU A 119 -6.62 -14.26 0.96
CA GLU A 119 -6.16 -13.73 -0.32
C GLU A 119 -7.39 -13.41 -1.16
N LEU A 120 -7.55 -12.13 -1.48
CA LEU A 120 -8.65 -11.63 -2.32
C LEU A 120 -8.13 -11.55 -3.75
N ASP A 121 -8.80 -12.22 -4.69
CA ASP A 121 -8.32 -12.34 -6.06
C ASP A 121 -8.54 -11.11 -6.93
N SER A 122 -9.48 -10.24 -6.57
CA SER A 122 -9.77 -9.03 -7.32
C SER A 122 -10.41 -7.98 -6.41
N VAL A 123 -9.65 -6.93 -6.14
CA VAL A 123 -10.12 -5.74 -5.41
C VAL A 123 -9.72 -4.50 -6.19
N VAL A 124 -10.61 -3.51 -6.20
CA VAL A 124 -10.39 -2.18 -6.79
C VAL A 124 -10.62 -1.18 -5.68
N PHE A 125 -9.55 -0.83 -4.95
CA PHE A 125 -9.65 0.07 -3.81
C PHE A 125 -9.81 1.53 -4.26
N GLN A 126 -10.70 2.24 -3.59
CA GLN A 126 -10.82 3.69 -3.63
C GLN A 126 -10.36 4.29 -2.30
N ILE A 127 -9.82 5.51 -2.32
CA ILE A 127 -9.51 6.21 -1.08
C ILE A 127 -10.83 6.70 -0.47
N ASN A 128 -11.20 6.25 0.73
CA ASN A 128 -12.36 6.77 1.45
C ASN A 128 -11.93 7.92 2.37
N SER A 129 -11.84 9.13 1.83
CA SER A 129 -11.35 10.30 2.58
C SER A 129 -11.90 11.61 2.05
N ILE A 130 -12.66 12.30 2.90
CA ILE A 130 -13.13 13.66 2.61
C ILE A 130 -11.95 14.63 2.40
N LYS A 131 -10.81 14.40 3.06
CA LYS A 131 -9.62 15.22 2.86
C LYS A 131 -9.11 15.07 1.43
N HIS A 132 -8.88 13.84 0.96
CA HIS A 132 -8.37 13.62 -0.41
C HIS A 132 -9.34 14.13 -1.46
N LEU A 133 -10.64 13.96 -1.24
CA LEU A 133 -11.65 14.49 -2.15
C LEU A 133 -11.57 16.02 -2.26
N MET A 134 -11.36 16.70 -1.14
CA MET A 134 -11.15 18.16 -1.15
C MET A 134 -9.82 18.56 -1.81
N ASP A 135 -8.78 17.76 -1.65
CA ASP A 135 -7.48 17.98 -2.29
C ASP A 135 -7.64 17.89 -3.82
N GLU A 136 -8.33 16.86 -4.33
CA GLU A 136 -8.65 16.68 -5.74
C GLU A 136 -9.53 17.84 -6.28
N ILE A 137 -10.57 18.26 -5.54
CA ILE A 137 -11.40 19.42 -5.92
C ILE A 137 -10.57 20.71 -5.98
N ASP A 138 -9.71 20.95 -5.00
CA ASP A 138 -8.82 22.12 -4.96
C ASP A 138 -7.88 22.14 -6.18
N GLU A 139 -7.35 20.98 -6.59
CA GLU A 139 -6.51 20.83 -7.77
C GLU A 139 -7.27 21.12 -9.06
N ILE A 140 -8.50 20.60 -9.20
CA ILE A 140 -9.38 20.88 -10.35
C ILE A 140 -9.71 22.38 -10.41
N MET A 141 -10.08 23.00 -9.30
CA MET A 141 -10.39 24.43 -9.25
C MET A 141 -9.18 25.31 -9.64
N GLN A 142 -7.98 24.92 -9.21
CA GLN A 142 -6.74 25.59 -9.62
C GLN A 142 -6.48 25.43 -11.11
N LEU A 143 -6.68 24.23 -11.66
CA LEU A 143 -6.55 23.97 -13.09
C LEU A 143 -7.53 24.81 -13.91
N VAL A 144 -8.81 24.86 -13.53
CA VAL A 144 -9.83 25.69 -14.20
C VAL A 144 -9.46 27.17 -14.16
N ALA A 145 -8.97 27.67 -13.02
CA ALA A 145 -8.53 29.06 -12.90
C ALA A 145 -7.32 29.37 -13.80
N LEU A 146 -6.35 28.46 -13.89
CA LEU A 146 -5.19 28.58 -14.78
C LEU A 146 -5.61 28.58 -16.25
N VAL A 147 -6.43 27.63 -16.68
CA VAL A 147 -6.94 27.54 -18.07
C VAL A 147 -7.76 28.78 -18.43
N SER A 148 -8.59 29.28 -17.51
CA SER A 148 -9.37 30.50 -17.71
C SER A 148 -8.47 31.72 -17.90
N SER A 149 -7.39 31.84 -17.12
CA SER A 149 -6.44 32.95 -17.24
C SER A 149 -5.65 32.92 -18.57
N ILE A 150 -5.33 31.73 -19.07
CA ILE A 150 -4.66 31.54 -20.37
C ILE A 150 -5.63 31.87 -21.52
N SER A 151 -6.90 31.48 -21.39
CA SER A 151 -7.93 31.70 -22.43
C SER A 151 -8.33 33.17 -22.59
N THR A 152 -8.04 34.03 -21.61
CA THR A 152 -8.35 35.47 -21.65
C THR A 152 -7.24 36.34 -22.26
N ASP A 153 -6.05 35.79 -22.52
CA ASP A 153 -4.89 36.57 -22.97
C ASP A 153 -4.75 36.73 -24.50
N GLU A 154 -5.61 36.10 -25.32
CA GLU A 154 -5.50 36.18 -26.80
C GLU A 154 -6.45 37.18 -27.50
N THR A 155 -7.33 37.89 -26.80
CA THR A 155 -8.29 38.83 -27.46
C THR A 155 -8.30 40.24 -26.91
N ASN A 156 -7.14 40.86 -26.64
CA ASN A 156 -7.09 42.33 -26.44
C ASN A 156 -5.72 42.95 -26.80
N GLN A 157 -5.21 42.67 -28.00
CA GLN A 157 -4.34 43.64 -28.67
C GLN A 157 -5.19 44.66 -29.42
N ASN A 158 -5.63 45.71 -28.71
CA ASN A 158 -5.85 47.09 -29.18
C ASN A 158 -6.86 47.80 -28.27
N ILE A 159 -6.38 48.69 -27.40
CA ILE A 159 -6.84 50.10 -27.30
C ILE A 159 -5.84 50.84 -26.39
N LYS A 160 -5.39 51.98 -26.90
CA LYS A 160 -4.45 52.90 -26.27
C LYS A 160 -5.08 53.65 -25.08
N GLN A 161 -4.21 53.99 -24.13
CA GLN A 161 -4.27 55.12 -23.18
C GLN A 161 -5.29 55.08 -22.04
N SER A 162 -4.80 54.96 -20.80
CA SER A 162 -4.85 56.08 -19.84
C SER A 162 -3.96 55.79 -18.63
N HIS A 163 -3.12 56.75 -18.27
CA HIS A 163 -2.37 56.76 -17.02
C HIS A 163 -3.33 56.82 -15.83
N ASN A 164 -3.43 55.75 -15.05
CA ASN A 164 -3.64 55.88 -13.62
C ASN A 164 -2.95 54.74 -12.89
N ARG A 165 -1.81 55.04 -12.26
CA ARG A 165 -1.09 54.12 -11.37
C ARG A 165 -1.86 54.00 -10.06
N ASN A 166 -2.99 53.31 -10.07
CA ASN A 166 -3.47 52.65 -8.87
C ASN A 166 -2.74 51.32 -8.78
N ARG A 167 -1.68 51.33 -7.96
CA ARG A 167 -1.05 50.14 -7.38
C ARG A 167 -2.18 49.16 -7.00
N PRO A 168 -2.15 47.88 -7.39
CA PRO A 168 -3.10 46.92 -6.85
C PRO A 168 -2.84 46.88 -5.35
N GLN A 169 -3.75 47.50 -4.60
CA GLN A 169 -3.89 47.26 -3.18
C GLN A 169 -4.00 45.74 -3.08
N LYS A 170 -3.08 45.09 -2.36
CA LYS A 170 -3.24 43.68 -1.97
C LYS A 170 -4.58 43.62 -1.22
N THR A 171 -5.67 43.42 -1.94
CA THR A 171 -6.92 42.92 -1.38
C THR A 171 -6.48 41.66 -0.68
N LYS A 172 -6.52 41.68 0.66
CA LYS A 172 -6.50 40.44 1.44
C LYS A 172 -7.52 39.57 0.74
N LYS A 173 -7.04 38.53 0.03
CA LYS A 173 -7.90 37.61 -0.71
C LYS A 173 -8.82 37.07 0.37
N GLU A 174 -10.07 37.52 0.40
CA GLU A 174 -11.04 37.01 1.35
C GLU A 174 -11.06 35.50 1.12
N GLU A 175 -10.68 34.77 2.17
CA GLU A 175 -10.63 33.32 2.13
C GLU A 175 -12.07 32.88 1.81
N THR A 176 -12.26 32.26 0.64
CA THR A 176 -13.58 31.80 0.22
C THR A 176 -14.12 30.84 1.27
N ASP A 177 -15.45 30.76 1.42
CA ASP A 177 -16.02 29.86 2.41
C ASP A 177 -15.62 28.40 2.13
N PHE A 178 -15.38 28.05 0.87
CA PHE A 178 -14.74 26.79 0.47
C PHE A 178 -13.34 26.60 1.08
N ALA A 179 -12.45 27.60 0.99
CA ALA A 179 -11.10 27.52 1.56
C ALA A 179 -11.12 27.39 3.09
N LYS A 180 -12.09 28.01 3.78
CA LYS A 180 -12.28 27.84 5.23
C LYS A 180 -12.75 26.44 5.58
N ILE A 181 -13.72 25.91 4.83
CA ILE A 181 -14.27 24.56 5.01
C ILE A 181 -13.21 23.50 4.69
N SER A 182 -12.45 23.65 3.61
CA SER A 182 -11.39 22.71 3.23
C SER A 182 -10.29 22.67 4.28
N LYS A 183 -9.86 23.82 4.80
CA LYS A 183 -8.89 23.91 5.91
C LYS A 183 -9.41 23.25 7.19
N LEU A 184 -10.69 23.43 7.52
CA LEU A 184 -11.32 22.75 8.64
C LEU A 184 -11.29 21.23 8.41
N LEU A 185 -11.79 20.72 7.29
CA LEU A 185 -11.86 19.28 6.98
C LEU A 185 -10.50 18.60 6.93
N ARG A 186 -9.48 19.28 6.38
CA ARG A 186 -8.08 18.81 6.37
C ARG A 186 -7.53 18.61 7.79
N SER A 187 -7.94 19.43 8.75
CA SER A 187 -7.54 19.29 10.16
C SER A 187 -8.23 18.13 10.89
N LEU A 188 -9.26 17.52 10.27
CA LEU A 188 -10.15 16.54 10.90
C LEU A 188 -9.83 15.07 10.51
N CYS A 189 -8.90 14.80 9.60
CA CYS A 189 -8.68 13.44 9.05
C CYS A 189 -7.23 12.96 9.24
N ASN A 190 -7.03 11.87 10.00
CA ASN A 190 -5.72 11.23 10.19
C ASN A 190 -5.77 9.77 9.73
N GLY A 191 -5.27 9.49 8.53
CA GLY A 191 -5.18 8.15 7.93
C GLY A 191 -5.87 8.06 6.57
N GLU A 192 -5.40 7.15 5.72
CA GLU A 192 -6.01 6.85 4.42
C GLU A 192 -6.75 5.52 4.53
N GLU A 193 -8.04 5.62 4.83
CA GLU A 193 -8.95 4.50 4.73
C GLU A 193 -9.16 4.18 3.25
N VAL A 194 -9.08 2.91 2.89
CA VAL A 194 -9.45 2.42 1.55
C VAL A 194 -10.72 1.61 1.66
N LEU A 195 -11.55 1.74 0.62
CA LEU A 195 -12.82 1.05 0.48
C LEU A 195 -12.83 0.27 -0.83
N TYR A 196 -13.25 -0.98 -0.75
CA TYR A 196 -13.72 -1.76 -1.89
C TYR A 196 -15.13 -2.23 -1.58
N GLU A 197 -16.07 -2.00 -2.50
CA GLU A 197 -17.47 -2.34 -2.32
C GLU A 197 -17.98 -3.07 -3.56
N ASP A 198 -18.62 -4.21 -3.36
CA ASP A 198 -19.39 -4.91 -4.39
C ASP A 198 -20.84 -5.15 -3.93
N ASP A 199 -21.61 -5.89 -4.73
CA ASP A 199 -23.02 -6.19 -4.43
C ASP A 199 -23.21 -7.07 -3.18
N LYS A 200 -22.19 -7.83 -2.78
CA LYS A 200 -22.27 -8.87 -1.75
C LYS A 200 -21.68 -8.43 -0.42
N TYR A 201 -20.62 -7.64 -0.44
CA TYR A 201 -19.90 -7.20 0.75
C TYR A 201 -19.10 -5.93 0.49
N ALA A 202 -18.54 -5.38 1.56
CA ALA A 202 -17.55 -4.34 1.48
C ALA A 202 -16.30 -4.69 2.30
N ILE A 203 -15.17 -4.16 1.88
CA ILE A 203 -13.87 -4.31 2.50
C ILE A 203 -13.35 -2.92 2.82
N VAL A 204 -12.92 -2.74 4.07
CA VAL A 204 -12.28 -1.52 4.53
C VAL A 204 -10.95 -1.82 5.19
N GLY A 205 -9.95 -1.03 4.85
CA GLY A 205 -8.60 -1.15 5.39
C GLY A 205 -7.94 0.21 5.48
N ASN A 206 -6.70 0.24 5.94
CA ASN A 206 -5.87 1.45 5.86
C ASN A 206 -4.64 1.15 5.01
N ILE A 207 -4.23 2.14 4.22
CA ILE A 207 -2.95 2.13 3.51
C ILE A 207 -2.01 3.18 4.11
N TYR A 208 -0.72 2.97 3.91
CA TYR A 208 0.35 3.78 4.47
C TYR A 208 1.41 3.98 3.39
N SER A 209 1.80 5.22 3.12
CA SER A 209 2.72 5.55 2.03
C SER A 209 4.08 4.85 2.18
N GLU A 210 4.54 4.60 3.41
CA GLU A 210 5.79 3.90 3.70
C GLU A 210 5.83 2.44 3.26
N TYR A 211 4.67 1.85 2.95
CA TYR A 211 4.55 0.46 2.50
C TYR A 211 4.39 0.33 0.98
N LEU A 212 4.40 1.44 0.23
CA LEU A 212 4.50 1.39 -1.23
C LEU A 212 5.86 0.81 -1.65
N TYR A 213 5.84 -0.22 -2.50
CA TYR A 213 7.05 -0.92 -2.94
C TYR A 213 7.35 -0.59 -4.40
N GLN A 214 8.23 0.39 -4.61
CA GLN A 214 8.57 0.91 -5.96
C GLN A 214 7.34 1.36 -6.78
N ALA A 215 6.29 1.77 -6.08
CA ALA A 215 5.02 2.21 -6.63
C ALA A 215 4.61 3.56 -6.01
N ILE A 216 3.67 4.22 -6.67
CA ILE A 216 2.97 5.40 -6.15
C ILE A 216 1.51 5.03 -5.86
N LYS A 217 0.79 5.88 -5.12
CA LYS A 217 -0.62 5.62 -4.77
C LYS A 217 -1.53 5.38 -5.98
N PRO A 218 -1.41 6.14 -7.09
CA PRO A 218 -2.20 5.87 -8.29
C PRO A 218 -2.00 4.45 -8.87
N ASP A 219 -0.89 3.78 -8.58
CA ASP A 219 -0.66 2.40 -9.05
C ASP A 219 -1.51 1.36 -8.27
N ILE A 220 -2.06 1.74 -7.11
CA ILE A 220 -2.84 0.85 -6.23
C ILE A 220 -4.31 1.28 -6.06
N ILE A 221 -4.62 2.55 -6.33
CA ILE A 221 -5.99 3.07 -6.30
C ILE A 221 -6.65 2.88 -7.66
N ASN A 222 -7.94 2.55 -7.68
CA ASN A 222 -8.72 2.27 -8.89
C ASN A 222 -8.09 1.20 -9.82
N THR A 223 -7.19 0.38 -9.28
CA THR A 223 -6.47 -0.66 -10.01
C THR A 223 -6.90 -2.02 -9.50
N ASN A 224 -7.21 -2.94 -10.41
CA ASN A 224 -7.57 -4.31 -10.07
C ASN A 224 -6.33 -5.08 -9.61
N LEU A 225 -6.31 -5.45 -8.33
CA LEU A 225 -5.20 -6.12 -7.66
C LEU A 225 -5.68 -7.31 -6.84
N ARG A 226 -4.76 -8.24 -6.57
CA ARG A 226 -4.89 -9.25 -5.52
C ARG A 226 -4.45 -8.64 -4.20
N CYS A 227 -5.11 -9.03 -3.11
CA CYS A 227 -4.82 -8.53 -1.78
C CYS A 227 -4.61 -9.67 -0.79
N LEU A 228 -3.40 -9.78 -0.25
CA LEU A 228 -3.12 -10.59 0.93
C LEU A 228 -3.42 -9.74 2.17
N CYS A 229 -4.31 -10.23 3.02
CA CYS A 229 -4.73 -9.49 4.21
C CYS A 229 -5.04 -10.40 5.40
N GLN A 230 -5.15 -9.80 6.58
CA GLN A 230 -5.65 -10.44 7.79
C GLN A 230 -6.99 -9.82 8.20
N LEU A 231 -8.01 -10.65 8.44
CA LEU A 231 -9.32 -10.17 8.90
C LEU A 231 -9.21 -9.65 10.34
N LYS A 232 -9.53 -8.37 10.58
CA LYS A 232 -9.50 -7.76 11.91
C LYS A 232 -10.87 -7.74 12.57
N ARG A 233 -11.92 -7.39 11.82
CA ARG A 233 -13.31 -7.39 12.30
C ARG A 233 -14.26 -7.72 11.17
N LYS A 234 -15.44 -8.21 11.55
CA LYS A 234 -16.56 -8.45 10.64
C LYS A 234 -17.80 -7.78 11.23
N HIS A 235 -18.51 -7.01 10.42
CA HIS A 235 -19.81 -6.43 10.76
C HIS A 235 -20.84 -7.00 9.79
N ASP A 236 -21.80 -7.78 10.29
CA ASP A 236 -22.69 -8.55 9.40
C ASP A 236 -23.73 -7.68 8.67
N ASN A 237 -24.14 -6.55 9.25
CA ASN A 237 -25.23 -5.71 8.76
C ASN A 237 -24.80 -4.26 8.48
N GLY A 238 -23.57 -4.09 8.00
CA GLY A 238 -23.03 -2.77 7.72
C GLY A 238 -22.12 -2.22 8.82
N ALA A 239 -21.44 -1.12 8.52
CA ALA A 239 -20.53 -0.45 9.42
C ALA A 239 -20.46 1.05 9.11
N SER A 240 -20.39 1.87 10.16
CA SER A 240 -19.94 3.26 10.02
C SER A 240 -18.47 3.27 9.59
N LEU A 241 -18.15 4.06 8.59
CA LEU A 241 -16.81 4.25 8.04
C LEU A 241 -16.22 5.58 8.51
N MET A 242 -14.99 5.89 8.07
CA MET A 242 -14.28 7.10 8.47
C MET A 242 -14.14 7.25 9.99
N LYS A 243 -14.12 6.15 10.76
CA LYS A 243 -14.03 6.17 12.24
C LYS A 243 -12.77 6.89 12.72
N ASN A 244 -11.71 6.87 11.91
CA ASN A 244 -10.42 7.50 12.18
C ASN A 244 -10.43 9.02 11.94
N THR A 245 -11.56 9.57 11.48
CA THR A 245 -11.73 11.02 11.30
C THR A 245 -12.48 11.61 12.50
N ILE A 246 -12.24 12.90 12.76
CA ILE A 246 -12.99 13.68 13.77
C ILE A 246 -14.48 13.80 13.35
N LEU A 247 -14.85 13.48 12.10
CA LEU A 247 -16.27 13.36 11.72
C LEU A 247 -17.00 12.37 12.62
N SER A 248 -16.39 11.23 12.98
CA SER A 248 -17.00 10.28 13.93
C SER A 248 -17.39 10.94 15.27
N LYS A 249 -16.66 11.97 15.70
CA LYS A 249 -16.88 12.74 16.95
C LYS A 249 -17.92 13.85 16.83
N ILE A 250 -18.38 14.19 15.62
CA ILE A 250 -19.50 15.13 15.43
C ILE A 250 -20.77 14.44 15.96
N LYS A 251 -21.36 14.98 17.02
CA LYS A 251 -22.56 14.39 17.65
C LYS A 251 -23.84 14.66 16.85
N ASP A 252 -23.82 15.69 16.02
CA ASP A 252 -24.95 16.09 15.19
C ASP A 252 -25.01 15.23 13.92
N ALA A 253 -26.02 14.37 13.84
CA ALA A 253 -26.24 13.47 12.71
C ALA A 253 -26.58 14.23 11.42
N ASN A 254 -27.30 15.35 11.50
CA ASN A 254 -27.70 16.12 10.32
C ASN A 254 -26.48 16.79 9.69
N ILE A 255 -25.57 17.35 10.50
CA ILE A 255 -24.34 17.98 9.99
C ILE A 255 -23.44 16.94 9.30
N LYS A 256 -23.33 15.73 9.88
CA LYS A 256 -22.62 14.61 9.25
C LYS A 256 -23.22 14.29 7.90
N GLU A 257 -24.52 14.04 7.85
CA GLU A 257 -25.23 13.62 6.64
C GLU A 257 -25.13 14.67 5.53
N ILE A 258 -25.32 15.95 5.83
CA ILE A 258 -25.18 17.05 4.86
C ILE A 258 -23.76 17.13 4.28
N LEU A 259 -22.74 17.02 5.14
CA LEU A 259 -21.34 17.05 4.70
C LEU A 259 -21.04 15.86 3.77
N ILE A 260 -21.49 14.67 4.15
CA ILE A 260 -21.21 13.44 3.41
C ILE A 260 -21.97 13.40 2.09
N SER A 261 -23.26 13.75 2.09
CA SER A 261 -24.08 13.74 0.86
C SER A 261 -23.54 14.74 -0.16
N SER A 262 -23.23 15.96 0.28
CA SER A 262 -22.66 17.00 -0.60
C SER A 262 -21.34 16.57 -1.23
N MET A 263 -20.52 15.81 -0.49
CA MET A 263 -19.24 15.31 -0.99
C MET A 263 -19.43 14.12 -1.93
N SER A 264 -20.31 13.18 -1.58
CA SER A 264 -20.62 12.03 -2.43
C SER A 264 -21.17 12.49 -3.79
N ASP A 265 -22.04 13.50 -3.80
CA ASP A 265 -22.63 14.03 -5.04
C ASP A 265 -21.58 14.67 -5.96
N ILE A 266 -20.55 15.31 -5.39
CA ILE A 266 -19.44 15.86 -6.18
C ILE A 266 -18.63 14.72 -6.82
N SER A 267 -18.31 13.67 -6.06
CA SER A 267 -17.52 12.54 -6.55
C SER A 267 -18.22 11.68 -7.62
N LYS A 268 -19.56 11.73 -7.68
CA LYS A 268 -20.38 10.93 -8.61
C LYS A 268 -20.65 11.61 -9.95
N ASN A 269 -20.30 12.89 -10.12
CA ASN A 269 -20.52 13.60 -11.37
C ASN A 269 -19.52 13.13 -12.44
N GLU A 270 -20.01 12.74 -13.62
CA GLU A 270 -19.26 12.17 -14.77
C GLU A 270 -18.19 13.10 -15.41
N VAL A 271 -17.90 14.24 -14.80
CA VAL A 271 -16.96 15.24 -15.33
C VAL A 271 -15.51 14.92 -14.94
N TYR A 272 -15.30 14.16 -13.85
CA TYR A 272 -13.96 13.83 -13.34
C TYR A 272 -13.98 12.46 -12.63
N ASP A 273 -13.02 11.60 -12.97
CA ASP A 273 -12.83 10.31 -12.30
C ASP A 273 -12.00 10.50 -11.03
N PHE A 274 -12.68 10.67 -9.90
CA PHE A 274 -12.03 10.85 -8.60
C PHE A 274 -11.32 9.56 -8.13
N GLU A 275 -10.12 9.72 -7.56
CA GLU A 275 -9.40 8.63 -6.87
C GLU A 275 -9.97 8.37 -5.47
N SER A 276 -10.64 9.39 -4.90
CA SER A 276 -11.26 9.34 -3.59
C SER A 276 -12.79 9.44 -3.60
N THR A 277 -13.37 8.89 -2.55
CA THR A 277 -14.80 8.88 -2.25
C THR A 277 -15.05 9.33 -0.81
N ALA A 278 -16.31 9.59 -0.50
CA ALA A 278 -16.79 9.96 0.82
C ALA A 278 -17.98 9.09 1.23
N VAL A 279 -17.72 7.85 1.64
CA VAL A 279 -18.71 6.91 2.18
C VAL A 279 -18.60 6.86 3.69
N SER A 280 -19.66 7.26 4.40
CA SER A 280 -19.65 7.34 5.87
C SER A 280 -20.26 6.15 6.58
N GLU A 281 -21.04 5.37 5.85
CA GLU A 281 -21.71 4.19 6.36
C GLU A 281 -22.03 3.26 5.19
N ILE A 282 -21.90 1.98 5.46
CA ILE A 282 -22.40 0.91 4.59
C ILE A 282 -23.51 0.22 5.35
N VAL A 283 -24.64 0.00 4.69
CA VAL A 283 -25.86 -0.59 5.28
C VAL A 283 -26.24 -1.85 4.50
N GLU A 284 -26.91 -2.79 5.16
CA GLU A 284 -27.54 -3.98 4.54
C GLU A 284 -26.59 -4.99 3.86
N LYS A 285 -25.27 -4.86 4.05
CA LYS A 285 -24.28 -5.84 3.58
C LYS A 285 -23.15 -6.05 4.59
N PRO A 286 -22.50 -7.22 4.60
CA PRO A 286 -21.37 -7.47 5.49
C PRO A 286 -20.16 -6.60 5.13
N VAL A 287 -19.52 -6.05 6.17
CA VAL A 287 -18.30 -5.23 6.06
C VAL A 287 -17.15 -5.94 6.76
N TYR A 288 -16.07 -6.17 6.03
CA TYR A 288 -14.85 -6.80 6.51
C TYR A 288 -13.77 -5.72 6.75
N GLU A 289 -13.40 -5.48 8.01
CA GLU A 289 -12.25 -4.64 8.35
C GLU A 289 -10.98 -5.50 8.26
N ILE A 290 -10.05 -5.14 7.38
CA ILE A 290 -8.83 -5.89 7.10
C ILE A 290 -7.56 -5.10 7.41
N GLU A 291 -6.49 -5.83 7.72
CA GLU A 291 -5.11 -5.33 7.65
C GLU A 291 -4.47 -5.81 6.35
N ILE A 292 -4.14 -4.86 5.47
CA ILE A 292 -3.51 -5.15 4.19
C ILE A 292 -2.04 -5.49 4.44
N ILE A 293 -1.61 -6.66 3.98
CA ILE A 293 -0.23 -7.13 4.07
C ILE A 293 0.48 -6.88 2.75
N ALA A 294 -0.17 -7.21 1.62
CA ALA A 294 0.38 -6.94 0.30
C ALA A 294 -0.72 -6.70 -0.75
N LEU A 295 -0.38 -5.90 -1.77
CA LEU A 295 -1.14 -5.73 -3.01
C LEU A 295 -0.25 -6.03 -4.21
N TYR A 296 -0.72 -6.87 -5.13
CA TYR A 296 0.05 -7.37 -6.26
C TYR A 296 -0.87 -7.83 -7.40
N LYS A 297 -0.30 -8.21 -8.55
CA LYS A 297 -1.00 -8.86 -9.66
C LYS A 297 -0.69 -10.35 -9.68
#